data_AF-A0A6J5JG00-F1
#
_entry.id   AF-A0A6J5JG00-F1
#
_cell.length_a   1.000
_cell.length_b   1.000
_cell.length_c   1.000
_cell.angle_alpha   90.00
_cell.angle_beta   90.00
_cell.angle_gamma   90.00
#
_symmetry.space_group_name_H-M   'P 1'
#
loop_
_entity.id
_entity.type
_entity.pdbx_description
1 polymer ?
#
loop_
_entity_poly.entity_id
_entity_poly.type
_entity_poly.pdbx_seq_one_letter_code
_entity_poly.pdbx_strand_id
1 'polypeptide(L)'
;MNDKAKAQLKQDKIDAYYNVLHKLSHAYCFDGDTDFITVATEVSKKYKETIRIYNFLSRNRFEIDKEARKEGDRMLRQLEIGD
;
A
#
# COMPACT_ATOMS: atom_id res chain seq x y z
N MET A 1 17.27 24.23 -6.39
CA MET A 1 16.61 23.28 -7.34
C MET A 1 16.27 21.91 -6.73
N ASN A 2 16.70 21.57 -5.51
CA ASN A 2 16.56 20.21 -4.95
C ASN A 2 15.28 20.01 -4.09
N ASP A 3 14.64 21.09 -3.65
CA ASP A 3 13.54 21.00 -2.67
C ASP A 3 12.23 20.54 -3.29
N LYS A 4 11.97 20.91 -4.55
CA LYS A 4 10.79 20.42 -5.30
C LYS A 4 10.87 18.91 -5.54
N ALA A 5 12.04 18.40 -5.90
CA ALA A 5 12.24 16.96 -6.12
C ALA A 5 12.10 16.16 -4.81
N LYS A 6 12.64 16.69 -3.70
CA LYS A 6 12.48 16.08 -2.36
C LYS A 6 11.03 16.11 -1.88
N ALA A 7 10.31 17.20 -2.11
CA ALA A 7 8.89 17.32 -1.78
C ALA A 7 8.04 16.32 -2.58
N GLN A 8 8.31 16.19 -3.88
CA GLN A 8 7.62 15.22 -4.72
C GLN A 8 7.87 13.78 -4.24
N LEU A 9 9.14 13.42 -3.98
CA LEU A 9 9.46 12.08 -3.48
C LEU A 9 8.78 11.78 -2.13
N LYS A 10 8.60 12.79 -1.28
CA LYS A 10 7.86 12.62 -0.01
C LYS A 10 6.40 12.29 -0.29
N GLN A 11 5.75 13.01 -1.20
CA GLN A 11 4.36 12.75 -1.57
C GLN A 11 4.20 11.38 -2.24
N ASP A 12 5.07 11.04 -3.19
CA ASP A 12 5.06 9.76 -3.90
C ASP A 12 5.12 8.56 -2.93
N LYS A 13 5.90 8.68 -1.85
CA LYS A 13 5.97 7.64 -0.80
C LYS A 13 4.65 7.49 -0.05
N ILE A 14 4.00 8.60 0.29
CA ILE A 14 2.71 8.60 0.99
C ILE A 14 1.64 7.99 0.09
N ASP A 15 1.59 8.39 -1.18
CA ASP A 15 0.61 7.86 -2.13
C ASP A 15 0.82 6.37 -2.38
N ALA A 16 2.09 5.94 -2.51
CA ALA A 16 2.44 4.54 -2.67
C ALA A 16 2.04 3.71 -1.44
N TYR A 17 2.24 4.25 -0.24
CA TYR A 17 1.83 3.60 1.02
C TYR A 17 0.33 3.26 1.00
N TYR A 18 -0.51 4.27 0.76
CA TYR A 18 -1.95 4.08 0.77
C TYR A 18 -2.45 3.20 -0.38
N ASN A 19 -1.78 3.22 -1.54
CA ASN A 19 -2.13 2.35 -2.66
C ASN A 19 -1.82 0.87 -2.36
N VAL A 20 -0.67 0.58 -1.75
CA VAL A 20 -0.34 -0.78 -1.30
C VAL A 20 -1.33 -1.23 -0.22
N LEU A 21 -1.59 -0.37 0.77
CA LEU A 21 -2.53 -0.66 1.85
C LEU A 21 -3.91 -1.01 1.30
N HIS A 22 -4.46 -0.21 0.40
CA HIS A 22 -5.78 -0.45 -0.21
C HIS A 22 -5.83 -1.76 -1.02
N LYS A 23 -4.79 -2.05 -1.81
CA LYS A 23 -4.73 -3.29 -2.59
C LYS A 23 -4.65 -4.52 -1.68
N LEU A 24 -3.86 -4.46 -0.61
CA LEU A 24 -3.75 -5.55 0.36
C LEU A 24 -5.02 -5.71 1.20
N SER A 25 -5.64 -4.62 1.65
CA SER A 25 -6.89 -4.70 2.41
C SER A 25 -8.01 -5.33 1.59
N HIS A 26 -8.10 -4.98 0.31
CA HIS A 26 -9.03 -5.61 -0.61
C HIS A 26 -8.71 -7.09 -0.82
N ALA A 27 -7.43 -7.47 -0.97
CA ALA A 27 -7.03 -8.87 -1.10
C ALA A 27 -7.39 -9.69 0.15
N TYR A 28 -7.16 -9.14 1.35
CA TYR A 28 -7.55 -9.77 2.62
C TYR A 28 -9.06 -9.91 2.80
N CYS A 29 -9.85 -8.98 2.25
CA CYS A 29 -11.31 -9.00 2.34
C CYS A 29 -11.96 -9.96 1.34
N PHE A 30 -11.46 -10.02 0.10
CA PHE A 30 -12.14 -10.68 -1.02
C PHE A 30 -11.39 -11.90 -1.59
N ASP A 31 -10.53 -12.53 -0.77
CA ASP A 31 -9.89 -13.82 -1.07
C ASP A 31 -8.81 -13.79 -2.18
N GLY A 32 -8.17 -12.64 -2.37
CA GLY A 32 -7.11 -12.49 -3.37
C GLY A 32 -5.79 -13.08 -2.90
N ASP A 33 -5.32 -14.14 -3.56
CA ASP A 33 -3.93 -14.61 -3.49
C ASP A 33 -3.00 -13.49 -3.96
N THR A 34 -2.56 -12.66 -3.03
CA THR A 34 -1.71 -11.50 -3.30
C THR A 34 -0.86 -11.21 -2.08
N ASP A 35 0.45 -11.18 -2.29
CA ASP A 35 1.43 -10.90 -1.25
C ASP A 35 1.98 -9.48 -1.36
N PHE A 36 2.54 -8.99 -0.25
CA PHE A 36 3.14 -7.66 -0.15
C PHE A 36 4.18 -7.39 -1.24
N ILE A 37 5.05 -8.35 -1.57
CA ILE A 37 6.15 -8.14 -2.53
C ILE A 37 5.56 -7.88 -3.91
N THR A 38 4.56 -8.65 -4.32
CA THR A 38 3.87 -8.47 -5.60
C THR A 38 3.22 -7.09 -5.68
N VAL A 39 2.44 -6.69 -4.66
CA VAL A 39 1.76 -5.38 -4.64
C VAL A 39 2.75 -4.22 -4.62
N ALA A 40 3.75 -4.27 -3.73
CA ALA A 40 4.75 -3.21 -3.61
C ALA A 40 5.58 -3.06 -4.89
N THR A 41 5.88 -4.16 -5.57
CA THR A 41 6.57 -4.14 -6.87
C THR A 41 5.70 -3.50 -7.94
N GLU A 42 4.41 -3.85 -8.02
CA GLU A 42 3.49 -3.24 -8.99
C GLU A 42 3.29 -1.75 -8.73
N VAL A 43 3.07 -1.35 -7.47
CA VAL A 43 2.84 0.05 -7.10
C VAL A 43 4.08 0.91 -7.34
N SER A 44 5.26 0.44 -6.93
CA SER A 44 6.50 1.23 -7.06
C SER A 44 6.88 1.55 -8.50
N LYS A 45 6.54 0.68 -9.46
CA LYS A 45 6.80 0.89 -10.91
C LYS A 45 6.06 2.09 -11.50
N LYS A 46 5.02 2.60 -10.81
CA LYS A 46 4.24 3.76 -11.27
C LYS A 46 4.94 5.10 -11.02
N TYR A 47 5.99 5.11 -10.21
CA TYR A 47 6.70 6.31 -9.78
C TYR A 47 8.08 6.41 -10.42
N LYS A 48 8.52 7.65 -10.70
CA LYS A 48 9.83 7.94 -11.29
C LYS A 48 11.00 7.39 -10.47
N GLU A 49 10.88 7.42 -9.14
CA GLU A 49 11.89 6.92 -8.21
C GLU A 49 11.57 5.50 -7.71
N THR A 50 11.27 4.57 -8.62
CA THR A 50 10.79 3.20 -8.34
C THR A 50 11.51 2.50 -7.19
N ILE A 51 12.86 2.44 -7.23
CA ILE A 51 13.66 1.74 -6.20
C ILE A 51 13.51 2.42 -4.83
N ARG A 52 13.46 3.76 -4.78
CA ARG A 52 13.31 4.48 -3.50
C ARG A 52 11.93 4.29 -2.91
N ILE A 53 10.89 4.22 -3.75
CA ILE A 53 9.52 3.92 -3.32
C ILE A 53 9.45 2.48 -2.81
N TYR A 54 9.95 1.50 -3.56
CA TYR A 54 9.95 0.09 -3.14
C TYR A 54 10.70 -0.11 -1.81
N ASN A 55 11.87 0.51 -1.65
CA ASN A 55 12.63 0.44 -0.40
C ASN A 55 11.89 1.09 0.77
N PHE A 56 11.19 2.21 0.52
CA PHE A 56 10.35 2.84 1.53
C PHE A 56 9.21 1.91 1.95
N LEU A 57 8.49 1.32 1.00
CA LEU A 57 7.41 0.36 1.28
C LEU A 57 7.95 -0.83 2.08
N SER A 58 9.06 -1.43 1.64
CA SER A 58 9.65 -2.61 2.27
C SER A 58 10.06 -2.37 3.73
N ARG A 59 10.56 -1.17 4.06
CA ARG A 59 10.87 -0.78 5.45
C ARG A 59 9.63 -0.64 6.33
N ASN A 60 8.49 -0.32 5.74
CA ASN A 60 7.21 -0.15 6.44
C ASN A 60 6.28 -1.37 6.28
N ARG A 61 6.78 -2.50 5.76
CA ARG A 61 5.97 -3.68 5.45
C ARG A 61 5.09 -4.11 6.61
N PHE A 62 5.66 -4.21 7.82
CA PHE A 62 4.94 -4.66 9.00
C PHE A 62 3.73 -3.77 9.33
N GLU A 63 3.90 -2.45 9.25
CA GLU A 63 2.85 -1.48 9.52
C GLU A 63 1.76 -1.54 8.45
N ILE A 64 2.17 -1.58 7.17
CA ILE A 64 1.26 -1.75 6.03
C ILE A 64 0.44 -3.03 6.16
N ASP A 65 1.08 -4.18 6.44
CA ASP A 65 0.40 -5.48 6.58
C ASP A 65 -0.60 -5.45 7.74
N LYS A 66 -0.23 -4.83 8.87
CA LYS A 66 -1.11 -4.69 10.04
C LYS A 66 -2.32 -3.81 9.75
N GLU A 67 -2.11 -2.65 9.12
CA GLU A 67 -3.20 -1.73 8.78
C GLU A 67 -4.12 -2.30 7.69
N ALA A 68 -3.55 -2.94 6.67
CA ALA A 68 -4.31 -3.57 5.60
C ALA A 68 -5.22 -4.68 6.14
N ARG A 69 -4.76 -5.50 7.08
CA ARG A 69 -5.61 -6.52 7.75
C ARG A 69 -6.75 -5.88 8.54
N LYS A 70 -6.45 -4.84 9.33
CA LYS A 70 -7.47 -4.13 10.10
C LYS A 70 -8.54 -3.50 9.20
N GLU A 71 -8.14 -2.92 8.07
CA GLU A 71 -9.10 -2.34 7.11
C GLU A 71 -9.88 -3.43 6.37
N GLY A 72 -9.22 -4.54 6.00
CA GLY A 72 -9.88 -5.72 5.42
C GLY A 72 -10.93 -6.31 6.36
N ASP A 73 -10.61 -6.50 7.64
CA ASP A 73 -11.54 -6.96 8.68
C ASP A 73 -12.73 -6.00 8.85
N ARG A 74 -12.47 -4.69 8.74
CA ARG A 74 -13.52 -3.66 8.80
C ARG A 74 -14.46 -3.76 7.60
N MET A 75 -13.92 -3.94 6.39
CA MET A 75 -14.68 -4.13 5.17
C MET A 75 -15.54 -5.40 5.24
N LEU A 76 -14.95 -6.52 5.67
CA LEU A 76 -15.68 -7.79 5.89
C LEU A 76 -16.87 -7.61 6.83
N ARG A 77 -16.67 -6.99 8.00
CA ARG A 77 -17.76 -6.72 8.94
C ARG A 77 -18.86 -5.83 8.37
N GLN A 78 -18.51 -4.86 7.53
CA GLN A 78 -19.52 -4.02 6.87
C GLN A 78 -20.35 -4.80 5.86
N LEU A 79 -19.75 -5.77 5.16
CA LEU A 79 -20.48 -6.68 4.28
C LEU A 79 -21.39 -7.62 5.07
N GLU A 80 -20.93 -8.12 6.23
CA GLU A 80 -21.73 -8.98 7.12
C GLU A 80 -22.92 -8.27 7.77
N ILE A 81 -22.85 -6.96 7.99
CA ILE A 81 -23.95 -6.14 8.55
C ILE A 81 -24.87 -5.61 7.43
N GLY A 82 -24.39 -5.59 6.19
CA GLY A 82 -25.08 -5.06 5.02
C GLY A 82 -26.09 -6.01 4.38
N ASP A 83 -26.35 -7.16 5.01
CA ASP A 83 -27.36 -8.16 4.65
C ASP A 83 -28.39 -8.30 5.80
#